data_AF-H9FH05-F1
#
_entry.id   AF-H9FH05-F1
#
_cell.length_a   1.000
_cell.length_b   1.000
_cell.length_c   1.000
_cell.angle_alpha   90.00
_cell.angle_beta   90.00
_cell.angle_gamma   90.00
#
_symmetry.space_group_name_H-M   'P 1'
#
loop_
_entity.id
_entity.type
_entity.pdbx_description
1 polymer ?
#
loop_
_entity_poly.entity_id
_entity_poly.type
_entity_poly.pdbx_seq_one_letter_code
_entity_poly.pdbx_strand_id
1 'polypeptide(L)' 'EPPKLVNDKPHKFKDHFFKKPKFCDVCARMIVLNNKFGLRCKNCKTNIHEHCQSYVEMQRCFGKIPPGFRRAYSSPLY' A
#
# COMPACT_ATOMS: atom_id res chain seq x y z
N GLU A 1 -13.55 3.38 -28.17
CA GLU A 1 -12.45 3.13 -27.21
C GLU A 1 -13.06 2.80 -25.85
N PRO A 2 -12.62 1.77 -25.13
CA PRO A 2 -13.16 1.47 -23.80
C PRO A 2 -12.86 2.65 -22.86
N PRO A 3 -13.81 3.10 -22.04
CA PRO A 3 -13.58 4.19 -21.11
C PRO A 3 -12.48 3.74 -20.15
N LYS A 4 -11.33 4.41 -20.22
CA LYS A 4 -10.26 4.28 -19.24
C LYS A 4 -10.95 4.54 -17.91
N LEU A 5 -11.05 3.54 -17.03
CA LEU A 5 -11.50 3.72 -15.66
C LEU A 5 -10.44 4.60 -14.99
N VAL A 6 -10.52 5.90 -15.25
CA VAL A 6 -9.62 6.90 -14.69
C VAL A 6 -9.98 6.92 -13.22
N ASN A 7 -9.18 6.22 -12.45
CA ASN A 7 -9.20 6.36 -11.02
C ASN A 7 -8.93 7.85 -10.73
N ASP A 8 -9.97 8.60 -10.35
CA ASP A 8 -9.91 10.06 -10.16
C ASP A 8 -8.84 10.48 -9.14
N LYS A 9 -8.37 9.53 -8.33
CA LYS A 9 -7.30 9.74 -7.35
C LYS A 9 -6.42 8.49 -7.21
N PRO A 10 -5.48 8.25 -8.14
CA PRO A 10 -4.62 7.08 -8.08
C PRO A 10 -3.60 7.23 -6.94
N HIS A 11 -3.16 6.09 -6.40
CA HIS A 11 -2.07 6.08 -5.43
C HIS A 11 -0.75 6.51 -6.09
N LYS A 12 -0.12 7.55 -5.54
CA LYS A 12 1.24 7.96 -5.97
C LYS A 12 2.29 7.16 -5.21
N PHE A 13 2.57 5.95 -5.69
CA PHE A 13 3.64 5.10 -5.17
C PHE A 13 5.02 5.65 -5.51
N LYS A 14 5.98 5.43 -4.62
CA LYS A 14 7.39 5.71 -4.82
C LYS A 14 8.21 4.57 -4.24
N ASP A 15 9.27 4.21 -4.93
CA ASP A 15 10.29 3.27 -4.47
C ASP A 15 10.84 3.68 -3.12
N HIS A 16 10.78 2.77 -2.15
CA HIS A 16 11.23 3.02 -0.80
C HIS A 16 11.85 1.78 -0.19
N PHE A 17 13.07 1.93 0.32
CA PHE A 17 13.74 0.91 1.10
C PHE A 17 13.35 1.04 2.57
N PHE A 18 12.66 0.02 3.08
CA PHE A 18 12.16 0.03 4.45
C PHE A 18 13.24 -0.37 5.45
N LYS A 19 13.64 0.57 6.33
CA LYS A 19 14.59 0.26 7.42
C LYS A 19 14.02 -0.76 8.43
N LYS A 20 12.72 -0.69 8.69
CA LYS A 20 11.98 -1.58 9.60
C LYS A 20 11.04 -2.48 8.78
N PRO A 21 10.81 -3.75 9.19
CA PRO A 21 9.85 -4.61 8.50
C PRO A 21 8.47 -3.95 8.49
N LYS A 22 7.87 -3.86 7.31
CA LYS A 22 6.52 -3.32 7.10
C LYS A 22 5.64 -4.39 6.51
N PHE A 23 4.36 -4.40 6.87
CA PHE A 23 3.38 -5.26 6.23
C PHE A 23 2.86 -4.59 4.95
N CYS A 24 2.64 -5.41 3.93
CA CYS A 24 1.95 -5.02 2.72
C CYS A 24 0.45 -4.96 2.97
N ASP A 25 -0.17 -3.82 2.70
CA ASP A 25 -1.62 -3.62 2.90
C ASP A 25 -2.49 -4.44 1.91
N VAL A 26 -1.88 -5.02 0.86
CA VAL A 26 -2.57 -5.83 -0.17
C VAL A 26 -2.54 -7.31 0.17
N CYS A 27 -1.34 -7.86 0.32
CA CYS A 27 -1.15 -9.31 0.50
C CYS A 27 -0.95 -9.70 1.96
N ALA A 28 -0.99 -8.74 2.89
CA ALA A 28 -0.80 -8.97 4.32
C ALA A 28 0.57 -9.55 4.74
N ARG A 29 1.52 -9.67 3.81
CA ARG A 29 2.85 -10.23 4.09
C ARG A 29 3.87 -9.14 4.39
N MET A 30 4.92 -9.50 5.13
CA MET A 30 6.02 -8.58 5.41
C MET A 30 6.85 -8.27 4.15
N ILE A 31 7.15 -7.00 3.94
CA ILE A 31 8.12 -6.46 2.98
C ILE A 31 9.51 -6.60 3.59
N VAL A 32 9.99 -7.83 3.62
CA VAL A 32 11.36 -8.19 4.09
C VAL A 32 12.17 -8.88 3.01
N LEU A 33 11.49 -9.54 2.06
CA LEU A 33 12.09 -10.11 0.86
C LEU A 33 12.46 -9.00 -0.13
N ASN A 34 13.37 -9.28 -1.08
CA ASN A 34 13.95 -8.32 -2.02
C ASN A 34 14.62 -7.11 -1.36
N ASN A 35 15.61 -7.32 -0.48
CA ASN A 35 16.40 -6.22 0.12
C ASN A 35 15.57 -5.14 0.85
N LYS A 36 14.42 -5.52 1.43
CA LYS A 36 13.47 -4.58 2.06
C LYS A 36 12.96 -3.51 1.09
N PHE A 37 12.95 -3.82 -0.20
CA PHE A 37 12.41 -2.98 -1.25
C PHE A 37 10.89 -3.10 -1.29
N GLY A 38 10.23 -1.96 -1.41
CA GLY A 38 8.82 -1.92 -1.76
C GLY A 38 8.40 -0.51 -2.14
N LEU A 39 7.09 -0.34 -2.25
CA LEU A 39 6.48 0.89 -2.70
C LEU A 39 5.74 1.55 -1.56
N ARG A 40 5.89 2.87 -1.45
CA ARG A 40 5.20 3.68 -0.46
C ARG A 40 4.40 4.78 -1.12
N CYS A 41 3.11 4.86 -0.82
CA CYS A 41 2.29 5.94 -1.34
C CYS A 41 2.58 7.25 -0.60
N LYS A 42 2.83 8.34 -1.33
CA LYS A 42 3.06 9.68 -0.75
C LYS A 42 1.84 10.23 -0.01
N ASN A 43 0.63 9.92 -0.49
CA ASN A 43 -0.61 10.50 0.04
C ASN A 43 -1.12 9.75 1.28
N CYS A 44 -1.28 8.43 1.17
CA CYS A 44 -1.86 7.60 2.23
C CYS A 44 -0.85 6.88 3.12
N LYS A 45 0.44 6.89 2.77
CA LYS A 45 1.52 6.18 3.49
C LYS A 45 1.31 4.66 3.59
N THR A 46 0.45 4.09 2.74
CA THR A 46 0.34 2.64 2.55
C THR A 46 1.66 2.10 2.00
N ASN A 47 2.00 0.89 2.41
CA ASN A 47 3.24 0.22 2.03
C ASN A 47 2.83 -1.06 1.33
N ILE A 48 3.35 -1.28 0.12
CA ILE A 48 3.03 -2.47 -0.68
C ILE A 48 4.30 -3.01 -1.32
N HIS A 49 4.28 -4.26 -1.75
CA HIS A 49 5.35 -4.79 -2.60
C HIS A 49 5.22 -4.26 -4.03
N GLU A 50 6.29 -4.36 -4.81
CA GLU A 50 6.31 -4.01 -6.23
C GLU A 50 5.23 -4.74 -7.04
N HIS A 51 5.18 -6.09 -6.94
CA HIS A 51 4.15 -6.90 -7.60
C HIS A 51 2.71 -6.61 -7.09
N CYS A 52 2.56 -6.04 -5.89
CA CYS A 52 1.25 -5.69 -5.35
C CYS A 52 0.71 -4.37 -5.92
N GLN A 53 1.52 -3.60 -6.64
CA GLN A 53 1.11 -2.32 -7.25
C GLN A 53 -0.08 -2.51 -8.19
N SER A 54 -0.06 -3.55 -9.00
CA SER A 54 -1.11 -3.83 -9.99
C SER A 54 -2.50 -3.95 -9.35
N TYR A 55 -2.60 -4.52 -8.15
CA TYR A 55 -3.86 -4.66 -7.41
C TYR A 55 -4.38 -3.33 -6.84
N VAL A 56 -3.50 -2.36 -6.60
CA VAL A 56 -3.86 -1.06 -5.99
C VAL A 56 -4.01 0.03 -7.05
N GLU A 57 -3.54 -0.20 -8.26
CA GLU A 57 -3.65 0.74 -9.37
C GLU A 57 -5.13 1.12 -9.66
N MET A 58 -6.03 0.14 -9.53
CA MET A 58 -7.47 0.34 -9.65
C MET A 58 -8.15 0.91 -8.39
N GLN A 59 -7.47 0.96 -7.23
CA GLN A 59 -8.05 1.45 -5.99
C GLN A 59 -7.85 2.96 -5.80
N ARG A 60 -8.88 3.65 -5.30
CA ARG A 60 -8.82 5.07 -4.98
C ARG A 60 -7.94 5.34 -3.76
N CYS A 61 -7.07 6.33 -3.87
CA CYS A 61 -6.23 6.77 -2.77
C CYS A 61 -7.01 7.67 -1.81
N PHE A 62 -7.37 7.13 -0.64
CA PHE A 62 -8.09 7.86 0.41
C PHE A 62 -7.21 8.86 1.21
N GLY A 63 -5.94 9.05 0.82
CA GLY A 63 -5.05 9.98 1.52
C GLY A 63 -4.77 9.56 2.97
N LYS A 64 -4.59 10.52 3.87
CA LYS A 64 -4.34 10.24 5.29
C LYS A 64 -5.60 9.62 5.91
N ILE A 65 -5.68 8.30 5.91
CA ILE A 65 -6.67 7.57 6.69
C ILE A 65 -6.49 8.02 8.16
N PRO A 66 -7.55 8.53 8.83
CA PRO A 66 -7.46 8.98 10.20
C PRO A 66 -6.97 7.84 11.11
N PRO A 67 -6.27 8.14 12.21
CA PRO A 67 -5.55 7.14 13.02
C PRO A 67 -6.42 6.02 13.65
N GLY A 68 -7.75 6.01 13.46
CA GLY A 68 -8.65 4.93 13.87
C GLY A 68 -9.22 4.04 12.73
N PHE A 69 -9.03 4.41 11.46
CA PHE A 69 -9.54 3.62 10.30
C PHE A 69 -8.47 2.78 9.61
N ARG A 70 -7.21 2.87 10.07
CA ARG A 70 -6.23 1.87 9.66
C ARG A 70 -6.69 0.57 10.29
N ARG A 71 -6.96 -0.44 9.46
CA ARG A 71 -7.12 -1.83 9.89
C ARG A 71 -5.95 -2.11 10.83
N ALA A 72 -6.24 -2.13 12.13
CA ALA A 72 -5.24 -2.47 13.12
C ALA A 72 -4.92 -3.94 12.84
N TYR A 73 -3.78 -4.18 12.19
CA TYR A 73 -3.20 -5.51 12.11
C TYR A 73 -2.85 -6.06 13.52
N SER A 74 -3.04 -5.24 14.54
CA SER A 74 -2.99 -5.52 15.97
C SER A 74 -4.38 -5.88 16.51
N SER A 75 -5.00 -6.95 16.01
CA SER A 75 -5.85 -7.77 16.87
C SER A 75 -5.18 -9.13 16.93
N PRO A 76 -4.34 -9.39 17.95
CA PRO A 76 -3.96 -10.75 18.24
C PRO A 76 -5.25 -11.45 18.67
N LEU A 77 -5.82 -12.29 17.81
CA LEU A 77 -6.67 -13.37 18.27
C LEU A 77 -5.74 -14.44 18.86
N TYR A 78 -5.22 -14.14 20.06
CA TYR A 78 -4.86 -15.11 21.07
C TYR A 78 -4.72 -14.41 22.42
#